data_AF-A0A0C2H9X7-F1
#
_entry.id   AF-A0A0C2H9X7-F1
#
_cell.length_a   1.000
_cell.length_b   1.000
_cell.length_c   1.000
_cell.angle_alpha   90.00
_cell.angle_beta   90.00
_cell.angle_gamma   90.00
#
_symmetry.space_group_name_H-M   'P 1'
#
loop_
_entity.id
_entity.type
_entity.pdbx_description
1 polymer ?
#
loop_
_entity_poly.entity_id
_entity_poly.type
_entity_poly.pdbx_seq_one_letter_code
_entity_poly.pdbx_strand_id
1 'polypeptide(L)'
;MRIDKAANGAGAEDPVAVILQYRGLAFQAGGDKSLDEHATIPNILKKYNPNLFGYSIGIGSPNVWDISYLNVAMPGAIAADLPGQARQLVGLLQTHPEIF
;
A
#
# COMPACT_ATOMS: atom_id res chain seq x y z
N MET A 1 -7.46 -13.08 19.64
CA MET A 1 -7.12 -13.34 18.23
C MET A 1 -6.70 -12.01 17.63
N ARG A 2 -5.40 -11.79 17.38
CA ARG A 2 -4.92 -10.56 16.71
C ARG A 2 -5.29 -10.69 15.24
N ILE A 3 -6.03 -9.72 14.73
CA ILE A 3 -6.45 -9.66 13.33
C ILE A 3 -5.47 -8.71 12.66
N ASP A 4 -4.44 -9.26 12.03
CA ASP A 4 -3.41 -8.49 11.34
C ASP A 4 -4.03 -7.93 10.05
N LYS A 5 -4.61 -6.73 10.10
CA LYS A 5 -5.24 -6.08 8.94
C LYS A 5 -4.15 -5.54 8.01
N ALA A 6 -3.90 -6.25 6.91
CA ALA A 6 -2.79 -6.03 5.98
C ALA A 6 -2.79 -4.69 5.18
N ALA A 7 -3.73 -3.76 5.41
CA ALA A 7 -3.99 -2.65 4.48
C ALA A 7 -3.97 -1.23 5.05
N ASN A 8 -4.05 -1.01 6.36
CA ASN A 8 -4.50 0.31 6.86
C ASN A 8 -3.41 1.20 7.49
N GLY A 9 -2.15 0.76 7.53
CA GLY A 9 -1.04 1.54 8.09
C GLY A 9 -1.05 1.71 9.61
N ALA A 10 0.02 2.29 10.13
CA ALA A 10 0.11 2.66 11.55
C ALA A 10 -0.85 3.83 11.81
N GLY A 11 -1.91 3.60 12.60
CA GLY A 11 -3.01 4.53 12.85
C GLY A 11 -4.42 3.90 12.72
N ALA A 12 -4.51 2.64 12.27
CA ALA A 12 -5.79 1.96 12.10
C ALA A 12 -6.31 1.31 13.38
N GLU A 13 -6.66 2.12 14.37
CA GLU A 13 -7.25 1.64 15.64
C GLU A 13 -8.78 1.49 15.59
N ASP A 14 -9.45 1.98 14.54
CA ASP A 14 -10.92 2.07 14.43
C ASP A 14 -11.45 1.47 13.10
N PRO A 15 -12.63 0.80 13.09
CA PRO A 15 -13.42 0.52 11.88
C PRO A 15 -13.49 1.66 10.85
N VAL A 16 -13.48 2.93 11.27
CA VAL A 16 -13.44 4.09 10.37
C VAL A 16 -12.16 4.14 9.53
N ALA A 17 -11.02 3.65 10.03
CA ALA A 17 -9.78 3.52 9.26
C ALA A 17 -9.81 2.35 8.26
N VAL A 18 -10.78 1.44 8.35
CA VAL A 18 -11.08 0.47 7.26
C VAL A 18 -11.83 1.17 6.13
N ILE A 19 -12.68 2.15 6.47
CA ILE A 19 -13.45 2.96 5.51
C ILE A 19 -12.52 3.99 4.82
N LEU A 20 -11.68 4.67 5.61
CA LEU A 20 -10.68 5.62 5.15
C LEU A 20 -9.34 4.89 4.95
N GLN A 21 -9.12 4.42 3.73
CA GLN A 21 -7.92 3.66 3.35
C GLN A 21 -6.70 4.60 3.21
N TYR A 22 -6.05 4.97 4.32
CA TYR A 22 -4.82 5.77 4.38
C TYR A 22 -3.61 5.03 3.79
N ARG A 23 -3.66 4.81 2.49
CA ARG A 23 -2.73 3.96 1.74
C ARG A 23 -1.32 4.51 1.69
N GLY A 24 -1.19 5.82 1.62
CA GLY A 24 0.10 6.48 1.71
C GLY A 24 0.81 6.31 3.05
N LEU A 25 0.09 5.94 4.12
CA LEU A 25 0.63 5.70 5.45
C LEU A 25 0.80 4.21 5.78
N ALA A 26 0.52 3.31 4.83
CA ALA A 26 0.70 1.87 5.02
C ALA A 26 2.17 1.52 5.33
N PHE A 27 2.43 0.84 6.45
CA PHE A 27 3.80 0.55 6.89
C PHE A 27 4.64 -0.13 5.81
N GLN A 28 4.07 -1.13 5.14
CA GLN A 28 4.78 -1.95 4.16
C GLN A 28 4.94 -1.30 2.77
N ALA A 29 4.07 -0.35 2.39
CA ALA A 29 3.95 0.07 0.99
C ALA A 29 3.54 1.54 0.77
N GLY A 30 3.27 2.31 1.83
CA GLY A 30 2.93 3.72 1.75
C GLY A 30 4.16 4.62 1.66
N GLY A 31 4.08 5.67 0.85
CA GLY A 31 5.16 6.64 0.65
C GLY A 31 4.78 8.08 0.96
N ASP A 32 3.69 8.34 1.68
CA ASP A 32 3.39 9.69 2.18
C ASP A 32 4.40 10.10 3.25
N LYS A 33 4.62 11.42 3.36
CA LYS A 33 5.53 12.07 4.31
C LYS A 33 7.01 11.66 4.13
N SER A 34 7.88 12.26 4.93
CA SER A 34 9.28 11.85 5.05
C SER A 34 9.46 10.71 6.07
N LEU A 35 10.63 10.05 6.05
CA LEU A 35 10.96 9.02 7.05
C LEU A 35 10.93 9.56 8.48
N ASP A 36 11.30 10.82 8.66
CA ASP A 36 11.41 11.42 9.99
C ASP A 36 10.02 11.75 10.57
N GLU A 37 9.00 11.88 9.72
CA GLU A 37 7.61 12.11 10.11
C GLU A 37 6.78 10.82 10.18
N HIS A 38 7.09 9.83 9.33
CA HIS A 38 6.37 8.56 9.29
C HIS A 38 7.24 7.45 8.72
N ALA A 39 7.55 6.46 9.56
CA ALA A 39 8.38 5.34 9.15
C ALA A 39 7.57 4.28 8.39
N THR A 40 7.88 4.14 7.10
CA THR A 40 7.40 3.07 6.23
C THR A 40 8.57 2.45 5.47
N ILE A 41 8.40 1.25 4.95
CA ILE A 41 9.42 0.60 4.12
C ILE A 41 9.76 1.48 2.91
N PRO A 42 8.80 2.03 2.13
CA PRO A 42 9.14 2.96 1.06
C PRO A 42 9.85 4.23 1.54
N ASN A 43 9.50 4.81 2.69
CA ASN A 43 10.18 6.01 3.20
C ASN A 43 11.63 5.73 3.59
N ILE A 44 11.93 4.53 4.08
CA ILE A 44 13.30 4.06 4.31
C ILE A 44 14.04 3.90 2.97
N LEU A 45 13.43 3.19 2.00
CA LEU A 45 14.04 2.91 0.71
C LEU A 45 14.28 4.20 -0.11
N LYS A 46 13.38 5.18 -0.04
CA LYS A 46 13.54 6.51 -0.67
C LYS A 46 14.77 7.27 -0.20
N LYS A 47 15.29 7.03 1.03
CA LYS A 47 16.56 7.63 1.47
C LYS A 47 17.76 7.15 0.64
N TYR A 48 17.68 5.96 0.07
CA TYR A 48 18.75 5.35 -0.72
C TYR A 48 18.48 5.38 -2.23
N ASN A 49 17.21 5.48 -2.63
CA ASN A 49 16.79 5.63 -4.02
C ASN A 49 15.62 6.62 -4.13
N PRO A 50 15.88 7.91 -4.44
CA PRO A 50 14.83 8.90 -4.63
C PRO A 50 13.85 8.58 -5.77
N ASN A 51 14.26 7.76 -6.73
CA ASN A 51 13.45 7.32 -7.87
C ASN A 51 12.71 5.99 -7.59
N LEU A 52 12.52 5.63 -6.31
CA LEU A 52 11.75 4.45 -5.95
C LEU A 52 10.33 4.58 -6.51
N PHE A 53 9.87 3.55 -7.22
CA PHE A 53 8.55 3.50 -7.83
C PHE A 53 7.66 2.45 -7.15
N GLY A 54 6.34 2.65 -7.20
CA GLY A 54 5.35 1.62 -6.86
C GLY A 54 4.76 1.70 -5.45
N TYR A 55 5.19 2.64 -4.62
CA TYR A 55 4.57 2.89 -3.31
C TYR A 55 3.23 3.61 -3.47
N SER A 56 2.27 3.31 -2.58
CA SER A 56 1.00 4.02 -2.55
C SER A 56 1.10 5.39 -1.88
N ILE A 57 0.20 6.30 -2.22
CA ILE A 57 0.10 7.66 -1.66
C ILE A 57 -1.34 7.98 -1.25
N GLY A 58 -1.53 8.98 -0.40
CA GLY A 58 -2.84 9.54 -0.06
C GLY A 58 -3.85 8.54 0.52
N ILE A 59 -5.14 8.85 0.29
CA ILE A 59 -6.29 8.09 0.79
C ILE A 59 -7.10 7.61 -0.41
N GLY A 60 -7.31 6.30 -0.54
CA GLY A 60 -8.15 5.78 -1.62
C GLY A 60 -8.13 4.26 -1.76
N SER A 61 -8.89 3.78 -2.75
CA SER A 61 -9.09 2.35 -2.99
C SER A 61 -7.90 1.71 -3.72
N PRO A 62 -7.62 0.40 -3.55
CA PRO A 62 -6.67 -0.37 -4.37
C PRO A 62 -6.89 -0.25 -5.88
N ASN A 63 -8.10 0.11 -6.31
CA ASN A 63 -8.47 0.20 -7.73
C ASN A 63 -8.20 1.58 -8.37
N VAL A 64 -7.65 2.54 -7.63
CA VAL A 64 -7.28 3.87 -8.16
C VAL A 64 -5.77 3.91 -8.33
N TRP A 65 -5.30 3.76 -9.56
CA TRP A 65 -3.87 3.64 -9.86
C TRP A 65 -3.01 4.77 -9.27
N ASP A 66 -3.41 6.02 -9.49
CA ASP A 66 -2.71 7.23 -9.01
C ASP A 66 -2.58 7.33 -7.47
N ILE A 67 -3.22 6.40 -6.74
CA ILE A 67 -3.18 6.30 -5.28
C ILE A 67 -2.52 4.98 -4.88
N SER A 68 -2.95 3.87 -5.47
CA SER A 68 -2.59 2.52 -5.03
C SER A 68 -1.26 2.04 -5.56
N TYR A 69 -0.87 2.46 -6.76
CA TYR A 69 0.28 1.92 -7.50
C TYR A 69 0.35 0.38 -7.38
N LEU A 70 1.45 -0.16 -6.82
CA LEU A 70 1.65 -1.61 -6.68
C LEU A 70 1.13 -2.17 -5.35
N ASN A 71 0.63 -1.33 -4.45
CA ASN A 71 -0.03 -1.82 -3.26
C ASN A 71 -1.41 -2.35 -3.67
N VAL A 72 -1.62 -3.67 -3.66
CA VAL A 72 -2.92 -4.28 -4.04
C VAL A 72 -3.68 -4.83 -2.82
N ALA A 73 -3.26 -4.44 -1.61
CA ALA A 73 -3.90 -4.87 -0.37
C ALA A 73 -5.39 -4.48 -0.34
N MET A 74 -6.26 -5.48 -0.21
CA MET A 74 -7.70 -5.29 -0.10
C MET A 74 -8.11 -5.22 1.38
N PRO A 75 -8.80 -4.18 1.84
CA PRO A 75 -9.31 -4.12 3.21
C PRO A 75 -10.20 -5.32 3.53
N GLY A 76 -9.97 -5.94 4.70
CA GLY A 76 -10.72 -7.11 5.15
C GLY A 76 -10.32 -8.44 4.50
N ALA A 77 -9.38 -8.43 3.55
CA ALA A 77 -8.87 -9.66 2.95
C ALA A 77 -8.13 -10.53 3.97
N ILE A 78 -8.23 -11.84 3.76
CA ILE A 78 -7.60 -12.88 4.58
C ILE A 78 -6.60 -13.68 3.75
N ALA A 79 -5.92 -14.65 4.37
CA ALA A 79 -4.91 -15.47 3.72
C ALA A 79 -5.41 -16.16 2.44
N ALA A 80 -6.69 -16.56 2.40
CA ALA A 80 -7.30 -17.18 1.22
C ALA A 80 -7.36 -16.26 -0.01
N ASP A 81 -7.33 -14.93 0.18
CA ASP A 81 -7.39 -13.94 -0.89
C ASP A 81 -6.01 -13.59 -1.48
N LEU A 82 -4.92 -13.96 -0.78
CA LEU A 82 -3.55 -13.64 -1.18
C LEU A 82 -3.20 -14.11 -2.61
N PRO A 83 -3.60 -15.31 -3.07
CA PRO A 83 -3.34 -15.72 -4.46
C PRO A 83 -3.98 -14.78 -5.48
N GLY A 84 -5.15 -14.21 -5.19
CA GLY A 84 -5.82 -13.23 -6.06
C GLY A 84 -5.03 -11.93 -6.14
N GLN A 85 -4.64 -11.38 -4.98
CA GLN A 85 -3.83 -10.17 -4.90
C GLN A 85 -2.46 -10.35 -5.58
N ALA A 86 -1.81 -11.50 -5.40
CA ALA A 86 -0.54 -11.81 -6.06
C ALA A 86 -0.68 -11.81 -7.60
N ARG A 87 -1.75 -12.43 -8.13
CA ARG A 87 -2.03 -12.40 -9.58
C ARG A 87 -2.31 -10.99 -10.08
N GLN A 88 -3.05 -10.18 -9.32
CA GLN A 88 -3.29 -8.78 -9.66
C GLN A 88 -1.98 -7.98 -9.73
N LEU A 89 -1.10 -8.14 -8.74
CA LEU A 89 0.20 -7.48 -8.72
C LEU A 89 1.07 -7.88 -9.92
N VAL A 90 1.16 -9.18 -10.24
CA VAL A 90 1.88 -9.67 -11.41
C VAL A 90 1.29 -9.10 -12.70
N GLY A 91 -0.03 -9.05 -12.82
CA GLY A 91 -0.71 -8.45 -13.96
C GLY A 91 -0.37 -6.98 -14.14
N LEU A 92 -0.35 -6.19 -13.04
CA LEU A 92 0.10 -4.80 -13.07
C LEU A 92 1.55 -4.70 -13.56
N LEU A 93 2.47 -5.46 -12.94
CA LEU A 93 3.89 -5.50 -13.28
C LEU A 93 4.17 -5.87 -14.75
N GLN A 94 3.24 -6.55 -15.42
CA GLN A 94 3.38 -6.96 -16.82
C GLN A 94 2.73 -6.00 -17.82
N THR A 95 1.69 -5.28 -17.40
CA THR A 95 0.79 -4.58 -18.34
C THR A 95 0.69 -3.08 -18.11
N HIS A 96 1.06 -2.57 -16.92
CA HIS A 96 0.89 -1.15 -16.64
C HIS A 96 1.96 -0.30 -17.36
N PRO A 97 1.57 0.72 -18.14
CA PRO A 97 2.48 1.47 -19.01
C PRO A 97 3.54 2.31 -18.27
N GLU A 98 3.41 2.50 -16.96
CA GLU A 98 4.39 3.25 -16.15
C GLU A 98 5.52 2.38 -15.58
N ILE A 99 5.44 1.06 -15.72
CA ILE A 99 6.41 0.12 -15.13
C ILE A 99 7.60 -0.14 -16.07
N PHE A 100 7.45 0.17 -17.37
CA PHE A 100 8.47 -0.03 -18.41
C PHE A 100 8.61 1.19 -19.31
#